data_AF-A0A820CIE7-F1
#
_entry.id   AF-A0A820CIE7-F1
#
_cell.length_a   1.000
_cell.length_b   1.000
_cell.length_c   1.000
_cell.angle_alpha   90.00
_cell.angle_beta   90.00
_cell.angle_gamma   90.00
#
_symmetry.space_group_name_H-M   'P 1'
#
loop_
_entity.id
_entity.type
_entity.pdbx_description
1 polymer ?
#
loop_
_entity_poly.entity_id
_entity_poly.type
_entity_poly.pdbx_seq_one_letter_code
_entity_poly.pdbx_strand_id
1 'polypeptide(L)'
;MYVGTKFHEAQAEYADFSDIQSVKLNMNGIDAHGASFRFASLNQATFHGAHLEYTDFKGASMPGADFYRANLKNSTITQLQIQEALAFEESILPNFNIGDHKNIIMNGNAEIENGQYECSVNLNRPIFALNWDRVQSE
;
A
#
# COMPACT_ATOMS: atom_id res chain seq x y z
N MET A 1 -9.84 14.55 -15.39
CA MET A 1 -8.66 14.69 -14.52
C MET A 1 -9.08 15.45 -13.29
N TYR A 2 -9.07 14.79 -12.14
CA TYR A 2 -9.38 15.37 -10.84
C TYR A 2 -8.06 15.82 -10.21
N VAL A 3 -7.93 17.06 -9.76
CA VAL A 3 -6.69 17.52 -9.12
C VAL A 3 -7.05 17.98 -7.71
N GLY A 4 -6.42 17.37 -6.70
CA GLY A 4 -6.65 17.73 -5.29
C GLY A 4 -8.04 17.41 -4.75
N THR A 5 -8.73 16.40 -5.30
CA THR A 5 -10.00 15.90 -4.74
C THR A 5 -9.76 15.28 -3.36
N LYS A 6 -10.69 15.49 -2.43
CA LYS A 6 -10.58 15.04 -1.04
C LYS A 6 -11.75 14.15 -0.66
N PHE A 7 -11.45 12.99 -0.11
CA PHE A 7 -12.40 12.03 0.47
C PHE A 7 -11.95 11.66 1.89
N HIS A 8 -11.71 12.68 2.72
CA HIS A 8 -11.28 12.49 4.10
C HIS A 8 -12.43 11.90 4.94
N GLU A 9 -12.18 10.78 5.62
CA GLU A 9 -13.17 10.09 6.47
C GLU A 9 -14.48 9.71 5.74
N ALA A 10 -14.46 9.62 4.41
CA ALA A 10 -15.62 9.24 3.64
C ALA A 10 -15.86 7.72 3.71
N GLN A 11 -17.12 7.31 3.68
CA GLN A 11 -17.50 5.91 3.46
C GLN A 11 -17.63 5.65 1.95
N ALA A 12 -16.80 4.76 1.45
CA ALA A 12 -16.66 4.39 0.04
C ALA A 12 -16.46 2.87 -0.11
N GLU A 13 -17.07 2.08 0.78
CA GLU A 13 -17.07 0.62 0.72
C GLU A 13 -17.56 0.15 -0.66
N TYR A 14 -16.82 -0.76 -1.29
CA TYR A 14 -17.09 -1.32 -2.61
C TYR A 14 -17.21 -0.28 -3.74
N ALA A 15 -16.74 0.96 -3.52
CA ALA A 15 -16.80 2.00 -4.52
C ALA A 15 -15.89 1.67 -5.72
N ASP A 16 -16.31 2.11 -6.90
CA ASP A 16 -15.54 2.00 -8.11
C ASP A 16 -14.79 3.31 -8.39
N PHE A 17 -13.48 3.29 -8.15
CA PHE A 17 -12.52 4.33 -8.53
C PHE A 17 -11.65 3.89 -9.71
N SER A 18 -12.07 2.88 -10.48
CA SER A 18 -11.32 2.42 -11.64
C SER A 18 -11.14 3.56 -12.64
N ASP A 19 -9.96 3.59 -13.27
CA ASP A 19 -9.57 4.58 -14.27
C ASP A 19 -9.56 6.05 -13.78
N ILE A 20 -9.75 6.31 -12.48
CA ILE A 20 -9.68 7.68 -11.96
C ILE A 20 -8.31 8.29 -12.29
N GLN A 21 -8.35 9.46 -12.92
CA GLN A 21 -7.14 10.20 -13.25
C GLN A 21 -6.98 11.34 -12.26
N SER A 22 -6.21 11.12 -11.19
CA SER A 22 -5.98 12.12 -10.15
C SER A 22 -4.53 12.28 -9.73
N VAL A 23 -4.11 13.54 -9.60
CA VAL A 23 -2.81 13.89 -9.03
C VAL A 23 -3.06 14.53 -7.66
N LYS A 24 -2.33 14.05 -6.64
CA LYS A 24 -2.49 14.49 -5.24
C LYS A 24 -3.90 14.28 -4.68
N LEU A 25 -4.47 13.11 -4.96
CA LEU A 25 -5.74 12.69 -4.36
C LEU A 25 -5.57 12.55 -2.85
N ASN A 26 -6.45 13.14 -2.05
CA ASN A 26 -6.42 12.96 -0.59
C ASN A 26 -7.56 12.02 -0.17
N MET A 27 -7.20 10.86 0.32
CA MET A 27 -8.07 9.79 0.81
C MET A 27 -7.68 9.39 2.25
N ASN A 28 -7.20 10.35 3.04
CA ASN A 28 -6.77 10.09 4.41
C ASN A 28 -7.97 9.66 5.27
N GLY A 29 -7.83 8.56 6.01
CA GLY A 29 -8.87 8.00 6.87
C GLY A 29 -10.11 7.52 6.14
N ILE A 30 -10.06 7.36 4.81
CA ILE A 30 -11.21 6.84 4.06
C ILE A 30 -11.51 5.40 4.50
N ASP A 31 -12.80 5.07 4.56
CA ASP A 31 -13.23 3.68 4.58
C ASP A 31 -13.57 3.25 3.16
N ALA A 32 -12.64 2.56 2.51
CA ALA A 32 -12.78 2.08 1.13
C ALA A 32 -12.64 0.55 1.06
N HIS A 33 -13.10 -0.16 2.09
CA HIS A 33 -13.12 -1.61 2.13
C HIS A 33 -13.74 -2.18 0.83
N GLY A 34 -13.02 -3.06 0.15
CA GLY A 34 -13.47 -3.73 -1.08
C GLY A 34 -13.56 -2.83 -2.32
N ALA A 35 -13.08 -1.59 -2.26
CA ALA A 35 -13.11 -0.67 -3.39
C ALA A 35 -12.17 -1.08 -4.53
N SER A 36 -12.45 -0.61 -5.75
CA SER A 36 -11.60 -0.84 -6.92
C SER A 36 -10.86 0.42 -7.33
N PHE A 37 -9.54 0.34 -7.45
CA PHE A 37 -8.66 1.39 -7.97
C PHE A 37 -7.95 0.92 -9.25
N ARG A 38 -8.54 -0.01 -9.99
CA ARG A 38 -7.89 -0.61 -11.15
C ARG A 38 -7.57 0.45 -12.20
N PHE A 39 -6.36 0.41 -12.74
CA PHE A 39 -5.89 1.35 -13.76
C PHE A 39 -5.97 2.84 -13.36
N ALA A 40 -6.15 3.15 -12.07
CA ALA A 40 -6.16 4.51 -11.57
C ALA A 40 -4.78 5.17 -11.71
N SER A 41 -4.76 6.48 -11.99
CA SER A 41 -3.59 7.31 -11.76
C SER A 41 -3.74 7.98 -10.39
N LEU A 42 -2.85 7.63 -9.47
CA LEU A 42 -2.81 8.03 -8.06
C LEU A 42 -1.48 8.73 -7.72
N ASN A 43 -0.90 9.42 -8.69
CA ASN A 43 0.38 10.11 -8.53
C ASN A 43 0.33 11.05 -7.31
N GLN A 44 1.23 10.84 -6.35
CA GLN A 44 1.31 11.63 -5.11
C GLN A 44 0.04 11.63 -4.25
N ALA A 45 -0.81 10.59 -4.36
CA ALA A 45 -1.99 10.44 -3.51
C ALA A 45 -1.64 10.16 -2.05
N THR A 46 -2.51 10.51 -1.12
CA THR A 46 -2.34 10.22 0.32
C THR A 46 -3.50 9.36 0.82
N PHE A 47 -3.17 8.27 1.51
CA PHE A 47 -4.08 7.29 2.10
C PHE A 47 -3.80 7.11 3.59
N HIS A 48 -3.42 8.19 4.28
CA HIS A 48 -2.98 8.10 5.67
C HIS A 48 -4.08 7.53 6.57
N GLY A 49 -3.82 6.42 7.27
CA GLY A 49 -4.81 5.79 8.14
C GLY A 49 -6.03 5.22 7.41
N ALA A 50 -5.98 5.03 6.09
CA ALA A 50 -7.12 4.52 5.32
C ALA A 50 -7.41 3.04 5.60
N HIS A 51 -8.69 2.66 5.58
CA HIS A 51 -9.14 1.27 5.59
C HIS A 51 -9.30 0.81 4.13
N LEU A 52 -8.33 0.03 3.65
CA LEU A 52 -8.19 -0.43 2.27
C LEU A 52 -8.21 -1.96 2.21
N GLU A 53 -8.93 -2.61 3.12
CA GLU A 53 -9.02 -4.05 3.12
C GLU A 53 -9.75 -4.54 1.86
N TYR A 54 -9.29 -5.64 1.27
CA TYR A 54 -9.87 -6.23 0.06
C TYR A 54 -9.90 -5.32 -1.20
N THR A 55 -9.18 -4.20 -1.21
CA THR A 55 -9.16 -3.30 -2.37
C THR A 55 -8.34 -3.87 -3.53
N ASP A 56 -8.77 -3.59 -4.77
CA ASP A 56 -8.03 -3.99 -5.99
C ASP A 56 -7.30 -2.79 -6.60
N PHE A 57 -5.96 -2.76 -6.50
CA PHE A 57 -5.12 -1.73 -7.13
C PHE A 57 -4.57 -2.15 -8.50
N LYS A 58 -4.96 -3.29 -9.08
CA LYS A 58 -4.32 -3.84 -10.29
C LYS A 58 -4.22 -2.83 -11.43
N GLY A 59 -3.00 -2.58 -11.90
CA GLY A 59 -2.72 -1.69 -13.02
C GLY A 59 -2.75 -0.20 -12.67
N ALA A 60 -3.03 0.19 -11.43
CA ALA A 60 -2.89 1.56 -10.98
C ALA A 60 -1.44 2.03 -11.04
N SER A 61 -1.22 3.29 -11.43
CA SER A 61 0.07 3.98 -11.26
C SER A 61 -0.01 4.87 -10.03
N MET A 62 0.92 4.71 -9.10
CA MET A 62 0.93 5.41 -7.81
C MET A 62 2.29 5.99 -7.40
N PRO A 63 3.07 6.59 -8.33
CA PRO A 63 4.36 7.19 -8.01
C PRO A 63 4.23 8.29 -6.95
N GLY A 64 4.96 8.13 -5.86
CA GLY A 64 4.95 9.03 -4.71
C GLY A 64 3.70 8.95 -3.84
N ALA A 65 2.84 7.93 -4.01
CA ALA A 65 1.68 7.76 -3.14
C ALA A 65 2.08 7.35 -1.71
N ASP A 66 1.36 7.83 -0.71
CA ASP A 66 1.70 7.63 0.70
C ASP A 66 0.59 6.85 1.42
N PHE A 67 0.95 5.68 1.95
CA PHE A 67 0.07 4.76 2.66
C PHE A 67 0.39 4.67 4.17
N TYR A 68 1.00 5.70 4.76
CA TYR A 68 1.31 5.74 6.20
C TYR A 68 0.11 5.31 7.05
N ARG A 69 0.28 4.29 7.90
CA ARG A 69 -0.79 3.71 8.76
C ARG A 69 -2.02 3.15 8.03
N ALA A 70 -1.98 2.94 6.71
CA ALA A 70 -3.10 2.35 5.98
C ALA A 70 -3.21 0.84 6.27
N ASN A 71 -4.44 0.32 6.32
CA ASN A 71 -4.68 -1.11 6.38
C ASN A 71 -4.95 -1.67 4.99
N LEU A 72 -4.00 -2.41 4.42
CA LEU A 72 -4.11 -2.99 3.08
C LEU A 72 -4.46 -4.48 3.12
N LYS A 73 -5.02 -5.00 4.23
CA LYS A 73 -5.29 -6.43 4.44
C LYS A 73 -6.17 -7.04 3.34
N ASN A 74 -5.80 -8.21 2.83
CA ASN A 74 -6.36 -8.85 1.63
C ASN A 74 -6.46 -7.98 0.36
N SER A 75 -5.77 -6.83 0.26
CA SER A 75 -5.75 -6.04 -0.97
C SER A 75 -4.88 -6.68 -2.06
N THR A 76 -5.19 -6.37 -3.32
CA THR A 76 -4.37 -6.75 -4.47
C THR A 76 -3.48 -5.58 -4.88
N ILE A 77 -2.19 -5.66 -4.54
CA ILE A 77 -1.15 -4.71 -4.93
C ILE A 77 0.04 -5.45 -5.54
N THR A 78 0.70 -4.84 -6.53
CA THR A 78 1.87 -5.43 -7.22
C THR A 78 3.18 -4.85 -6.69
N GLN A 79 4.28 -5.56 -6.93
CA GLN A 79 5.63 -5.10 -6.54
C GLN A 79 6.00 -3.75 -7.16
N LEU A 80 5.67 -3.52 -8.44
CA LEU A 80 5.94 -2.25 -9.12
C LEU A 80 5.25 -1.09 -8.39
N GLN A 81 4.01 -1.29 -7.96
CA GLN A 81 3.22 -0.28 -7.25
C GLN A 81 3.79 0.01 -5.86
N ILE A 82 4.37 -0.99 -5.21
CA ILE A 82 5.06 -0.79 -3.93
C ILE A 82 6.36 0.00 -4.12
N GLN A 83 7.09 -0.22 -5.21
CA GLN A 83 8.27 0.59 -5.55
C GLN A 83 7.92 2.03 -5.93
N GLU A 84 6.74 2.23 -6.53
CA GLU A 84 6.24 3.55 -6.89
C GLU A 84 5.83 4.39 -5.67
N ALA A 85 5.29 3.76 -4.63
CA ALA A 85 4.83 4.46 -3.45
C ALA A 85 5.98 5.11 -2.64
N LEU A 86 5.69 6.24 -2.03
CA LEU A 86 6.59 7.01 -1.18
C LEU A 86 6.84 6.33 0.17
N ALA A 87 5.77 5.84 0.81
CA ALA A 87 5.83 5.31 2.17
C ALA A 87 4.73 4.27 2.44
N PHE A 88 5.12 3.25 3.21
CA PHE A 88 4.26 2.22 3.81
C PHE A 88 4.49 2.10 5.32
N GLU A 89 5.09 3.13 5.94
CA GLU A 89 5.43 3.10 7.35
C GLU A 89 4.16 2.91 8.21
N GLU A 90 4.24 1.97 9.15
CA GLU A 90 3.14 1.54 10.03
C GLU A 90 1.90 1.01 9.29
N SER A 91 2.02 0.67 8.00
CA SER A 91 0.93 0.03 7.24
C SER A 91 0.94 -1.50 7.40
N ILE A 92 -0.22 -2.12 7.17
CA ILE A 92 -0.39 -3.59 7.21
C ILE A 92 -0.40 -4.13 5.79
N LEU A 93 0.60 -4.94 5.43
CA LEU A 93 0.71 -5.61 4.13
C LEU A 93 0.43 -7.12 4.26
N PRO A 94 -0.73 -7.61 3.80
CA PRO A 94 -1.10 -9.03 3.87
C PRO A 94 -0.45 -9.83 2.74
N ASN A 95 -0.03 -11.07 3.03
CA ASN A 95 0.42 -12.04 2.03
C ASN A 95 1.46 -11.47 1.04
N PHE A 96 2.25 -10.47 1.48
CA PHE A 96 3.18 -9.79 0.60
C PHE A 96 4.33 -10.75 0.31
N ASN A 97 4.35 -11.30 -0.92
CA ASN A 97 5.39 -12.20 -1.38
C ASN A 97 6.51 -11.38 -2.03
N ILE A 98 7.69 -11.45 -1.43
CA ILE A 98 8.87 -10.71 -1.92
C ILE A 98 9.59 -11.46 -3.05
N GLY A 99 9.36 -12.77 -3.21
CA GLY A 99 10.02 -13.64 -4.19
C GLY A 99 11.56 -13.62 -4.13
N ASP A 100 12.20 -14.12 -5.18
CA ASP A 100 13.67 -14.18 -5.39
C ASP A 100 14.35 -12.79 -5.58
N HIS A 101 13.63 -11.70 -5.39
CA HIS A 101 14.10 -10.37 -5.73
C HIS A 101 15.00 -9.79 -4.64
N LYS A 102 16.30 -9.73 -4.93
CA LYS A 102 17.36 -9.32 -3.98
C LYS A 102 17.32 -7.86 -3.50
N ASN A 103 16.45 -7.00 -4.03
CA ASN A 103 16.52 -5.53 -3.86
C ASN A 103 15.15 -4.86 -3.71
N ILE A 104 14.30 -5.31 -2.79
CA ILE A 104 13.15 -4.48 -2.37
C ILE A 104 13.61 -3.53 -1.26
N ILE A 105 13.50 -2.22 -1.51
CA ILE A 105 13.71 -1.18 -0.50
C ILE A 105 12.34 -0.77 0.03
N MET A 106 11.99 -1.22 1.23
CA MET A 106 10.85 -0.69 1.96
C MET A 106 11.33 0.45 2.84
N ASN A 107 10.76 1.64 2.65
CA ASN A 107 11.00 2.77 3.54
C ASN A 107 9.96 2.73 4.67
N GLY A 108 10.42 2.47 5.91
CA GLY A 108 9.59 2.52 7.12
C GLY A 108 9.35 1.15 7.79
N ASN A 109 8.61 1.17 8.89
CA ASN A 109 8.20 -0.01 9.66
C ASN A 109 6.85 -0.55 9.13
N ALA A 110 6.83 -1.33 8.05
CA ALA A 110 5.59 -2.00 7.61
C ALA A 110 5.43 -3.34 8.33
N GLU A 111 4.22 -3.67 8.77
CA GLU A 111 3.90 -4.99 9.31
C GLU A 111 3.43 -5.90 8.17
N ILE A 112 4.03 -7.07 8.03
CA ILE A 112 3.65 -8.03 7.00
C ILE A 112 2.97 -9.23 7.68
N GLU A 113 1.69 -9.45 7.40
CA GLU A 113 0.92 -10.60 7.90
C GLU A 113 0.95 -11.73 6.85
N ASN A 114 1.38 -12.94 7.22
CA ASN A 114 1.36 -14.15 6.37
C ASN A 114 2.15 -14.04 5.04
N GLY A 115 3.18 -13.20 4.95
CA GLY A 115 4.06 -13.10 3.78
C GLY A 115 5.10 -14.23 3.68
N GLN A 116 5.52 -14.58 2.47
CA GLN A 116 6.69 -15.41 2.19
C GLN A 116 7.89 -14.50 1.87
N TYR A 117 9.03 -14.69 2.55
CA TYR A 117 10.20 -13.83 2.46
C TYR A 117 11.43 -14.61 1.96
N GLU A 118 11.92 -14.31 0.75
CA GLU A 118 13.17 -14.88 0.20
C GLU A 118 14.26 -13.81 -0.08
N CYS A 119 14.16 -12.61 0.49
CA CYS A 119 15.13 -11.54 0.21
C CYS A 119 15.81 -10.92 1.44
N SER A 120 17.03 -10.43 1.19
CA SER A 120 17.75 -9.53 2.09
C SER A 120 17.14 -8.13 2.04
N VAL A 121 16.50 -7.69 3.11
CA VAL A 121 15.98 -6.32 3.23
C VAL A 121 17.15 -5.38 3.53
N ASN A 122 17.49 -4.49 2.59
CA ASN A 122 18.54 -3.47 2.81
C ASN A 122 17.90 -2.23 3.45
N LEU A 123 18.06 -2.13 4.78
CA LEU A 123 17.43 -1.11 5.60
C LEU A 123 18.40 0.06 5.83
N ASN A 124 18.14 1.19 5.19
CA ASN A 124 18.90 2.43 5.44
C ASN A 124 18.58 3.08 6.82
N ARG A 125 17.69 2.49 7.63
CA ARG A 125 17.38 2.90 9.03
C ARG A 125 16.97 1.69 9.90
N PRO A 126 17.29 1.68 11.21
CA PRO A 126 16.97 0.57 12.09
C PRO A 126 15.46 0.47 12.36
N ILE A 127 14.89 -0.72 12.15
CA ILE A 127 13.51 -1.06 12.48
C ILE A 127 13.48 -1.71 13.87
N PHE A 128 12.64 -1.20 14.77
CA PHE A 128 12.41 -1.77 16.11
C PHE A 128 11.33 -2.87 16.14
N ALA A 129 10.72 -3.24 15.01
CA ALA A 129 9.55 -4.11 14.97
C ALA A 129 9.50 -5.10 13.78
N LEU A 130 10.63 -5.58 13.28
CA LEU A 130 10.61 -6.87 12.58
C LEU A 130 10.49 -7.93 13.69
N ASN A 131 9.28 -8.44 13.89
CA ASN A 131 9.05 -9.54 14.82
C ASN A 131 9.56 -10.84 14.15
N TRP A 132 10.86 -11.08 14.29
CA TRP A 132 11.58 -12.23 13.73
C TRP A 132 11.01 -13.58 14.20
N ASP A 133 10.18 -13.61 15.25
CA ASP A 133 9.56 -14.83 15.79
C ASP A 133 8.47 -15.42 14.88
N ARG A 134 8.00 -14.69 13.85
CA ARG A 134 7.09 -15.20 12.81
C ARG A 134 7.79 -15.58 11.51
N VAL A 135 9.12 -15.55 11.48
CA VAL A 135 9.91 -16.00 10.33
C VAL A 135 10.04 -17.51 10.40
N GLN A 136 9.16 -18.23 9.71
CA GLN A 136 9.44 -19.61 9.35
C GLN A 136 10.28 -19.60 8.09
N SER A 137 11.54 -19.97 8.24
CA SER A 137 12.37 -20.45 7.14
C SER A 137 11.78 -21.77 6.65
N GLU A 138 11.35 -21.84 5.40
CA GLU A 138 11.39 -23.11 4.66
C GLU A 138 12.80 -23.32 4.10
#